data_AF-A0A316MDH6-F1
#
_entry.id   AF-A0A316MDH6-F1
#
_cell.length_a   1.000
_cell.length_b   1.000
_cell.length_c   1.000
_cell.angle_alpha   90.00
_cell.angle_beta   90.00
_cell.angle_gamma   90.00
#
_symmetry.space_group_name_H-M   'P 1'
#
loop_
_entity.id
_entity.type
_entity.pdbx_description
1 polymer ?
#
loop_
_entity_poly.entity_id
_entity_poly.type
_entity_poly.pdbx_seq_one_letter_code
_entity_poly.pdbx_strand_id
1 'polypeptide(L)'
;NSARLIANDSIKQYIKEKMKEIESERIAKAEEVLAFLSSSLRGEVLEEVISTETIDGMIKPIILKKQLSAKDRIKAAELLGKRYALFTEKVDLEGNVGVTIIDDIGTLEDA
;
A
#
# COMPACT_ATOMS: atom_id res chain seq x y z
N ASN A 1 4.18 -46.06 -12.98
CA ASN A 1 4.69 -44.89 -12.25
C ASN A 1 4.46 -43.57 -12.99
N SER A 2 4.76 -43.47 -14.29
CA SER A 2 4.67 -42.20 -15.06
C SER A 2 3.26 -41.59 -15.13
N ALA A 3 2.20 -42.39 -15.34
CA ALA A 3 0.82 -41.87 -15.41
C ALA A 3 0.35 -41.23 -14.09
N ARG A 4 0.80 -41.76 -12.94
CA ARG A 4 0.45 -41.23 -11.60
C ARG A 4 1.19 -39.94 -11.28
N LEU A 5 2.41 -39.77 -11.80
CA LEU A 5 3.19 -38.53 -11.70
C LEU A 5 2.53 -37.42 -12.52
N ILE A 6 2.17 -37.70 -13.78
CA ILE A 6 1.49 -36.74 -14.67
C ILE A 6 0.16 -36.29 -14.06
N ALA A 7 -0.64 -37.23 -13.53
CA ALA A 7 -1.90 -36.87 -12.87
C ALA A 7 -1.70 -35.99 -11.63
N ASN A 8 -0.66 -36.24 -10.84
CA ASN A 8 -0.34 -35.44 -9.65
C ASN A 8 0.12 -34.02 -10.04
N ASP A 9 0.96 -33.90 -11.07
CA ASP A 9 1.41 -32.62 -11.59
C ASP A 9 0.24 -31.79 -12.14
N SER A 10 -0.69 -32.41 -12.88
CA SER A 10 -1.91 -31.76 -13.36
C SER A 10 -2.81 -31.26 -12.22
N ILE A 11 -3.01 -32.07 -11.18
CA ILE A 11 -3.81 -31.68 -10.00
C ILE A 11 -3.14 -30.52 -9.25
N LYS A 12 -1.81 -30.57 -9.08
CA LYS A 12 -1.04 -29.51 -8.42
C LYS A 12 -1.11 -28.19 -9.20
N GLN A 13 -1.04 -28.25 -10.53
CA GLN A 13 -1.19 -27.08 -11.40
C GLN A 13 -2.58 -26.47 -11.28
N TYR A 14 -3.63 -27.30 -11.27
CA TYR A 14 -5.01 -26.86 -11.06
C TYR A 14 -5.22 -26.19 -9.69
N ILE A 15 -4.68 -26.77 -8.61
CA ILE A 15 -4.73 -26.15 -7.27
C ILE A 15 -4.01 -24.81 -7.27
N LYS A 16 -2.84 -24.71 -7.91
CA LYS A 16 -2.08 -23.46 -8.00
C LYS A 16 -2.85 -22.37 -8.76
N GLU A 17 -3.53 -22.75 -9.84
CA GLU A 17 -4.37 -21.85 -10.62
C GLU A 17 -5.56 -21.35 -9.79
N LYS A 18 -6.26 -22.25 -9.09
CA LYS A 18 -7.37 -21.88 -8.20
C LYS A 18 -6.93 -20.99 -7.04
N MET A 19 -5.76 -21.26 -6.44
CA MET A 19 -5.20 -20.39 -5.40
C MET A 19 -4.86 -19.00 -5.94
N LYS A 20 -4.32 -18.91 -7.16
CA LYS A 20 -4.01 -17.63 -7.81
C LYS A 20 -5.27 -16.84 -8.17
N GLU A 21 -6.34 -17.52 -8.60
CA GLU A 21 -7.65 -16.90 -8.82
C GLU A 21 -8.20 -16.30 -7.50
N ILE A 22 -8.25 -17.10 -6.43
CA ILE A 22 -8.71 -16.67 -5.11
C ILE A 22 -7.86 -15.51 -4.56
N GLU A 23 -6.54 -15.55 -4.77
CA GLU A 23 -5.64 -14.48 -4.37
C GLU A 23 -5.94 -13.20 -5.14
N SER A 24 -6.20 -13.29 -6.44
CA SER A 24 -6.51 -12.14 -7.28
C SER A 24 -7.87 -11.50 -7.01
N GLU A 25 -8.85 -12.27 -6.50
CA GLU A 25 -10.16 -11.75 -6.10
C GLU A 25 -10.14 -11.10 -4.71
N ARG A 26 -9.25 -11.58 -3.82
CA ARG A 26 -9.20 -11.12 -2.42
C ARG A 26 -8.17 -10.02 -2.18
N ILE A 27 -7.09 -9.96 -2.98
CA ILE A 27 -5.98 -9.03 -2.80
C ILE A 27 -6.03 -7.99 -3.91
N ALA A 28 -6.15 -6.73 -3.52
CA ALA A 28 -6.05 -5.62 -4.46
C ALA A 28 -4.67 -5.60 -5.13
N LYS A 29 -4.66 -5.57 -6.46
CA LYS A 29 -3.45 -5.38 -7.25
C LYS A 29 -2.93 -3.95 -7.09
N ALA A 30 -1.65 -3.75 -7.39
CA ALA A 30 -1.02 -2.43 -7.30
C ALA A 30 -1.75 -1.36 -8.14
N GLU A 31 -2.33 -1.72 -9.28
CA GLU A 31 -3.12 -0.83 -10.14
C GLU A 31 -4.46 -0.45 -9.51
N GLU A 32 -5.12 -1.38 -8.82
CA GLU A 32 -6.39 -1.12 -8.13
C GLU A 32 -6.18 -0.19 -6.93
N VAL A 33 -5.09 -0.38 -6.19
CA VAL A 33 -4.70 0.54 -5.10
C VAL A 33 -4.47 1.95 -5.64
N LEU A 34 -3.78 2.09 -6.78
CA LEU A 34 -3.58 3.39 -7.42
C LEU A 34 -4.87 4.03 -7.88
N ALA A 35 -5.74 3.26 -8.53
CA ALA A 35 -7.02 3.75 -9.01
C ALA A 35 -7.86 4.26 -7.84
N PHE A 36 -7.92 3.50 -6.74
CA PHE A 36 -8.61 3.90 -5.53
C PHE A 36 -8.03 5.18 -4.91
N LEU A 37 -6.71 5.28 -4.75
CA LEU A 37 -6.07 6.50 -4.23
C LEU A 37 -6.33 7.71 -5.14
N SER A 38 -6.34 7.51 -6.46
CA SER A 38 -6.60 8.57 -7.43
C SER A 38 -8.05 9.06 -7.38
N SER A 39 -9.02 8.14 -7.32
CA SER A 39 -10.43 8.48 -7.14
C SER A 39 -10.70 9.13 -5.78
N SER A 40 -10.01 8.68 -4.73
CA SER A 40 -10.06 9.30 -3.40
C SER A 40 -9.57 10.74 -3.45
N LEU A 41 -8.43 10.98 -4.10
CA LEU A 41 -7.88 12.33 -4.31
C LEU A 41 -8.86 13.24 -5.08
N ARG A 42 -9.53 12.73 -6.12
CA ARG A 42 -10.52 13.47 -6.92
C ARG A 42 -11.86 13.69 -6.21
N GLY A 43 -12.09 13.08 -5.05
CA GLY A 43 -13.35 13.19 -4.31
C GLY A 43 -14.49 12.38 -4.94
N GLU A 44 -14.16 11.35 -5.72
CA GLU A 44 -15.13 10.43 -6.33
C GLU A 44 -15.64 9.38 -5.33
N VAL A 45 -14.81 9.07 -4.31
CA VAL A 45 -15.16 8.11 -3.25
C VAL A 45 -16.00 8.81 -2.18
N LEU A 46 -17.13 8.20 -1.84
CA LEU A 46 -18.04 8.68 -0.79
C LEU A 46 -17.86 7.86 0.49
N GLU A 47 -17.92 8.52 1.63
CA GLU A 47 -18.05 7.92 2.95
C GLU A 47 -19.48 8.08 3.50
N GLU A 48 -19.95 7.06 4.21
CA GLU A 48 -21.18 7.12 4.98
C GLU A 48 -20.89 7.68 6.38
N VAL A 49 -21.60 8.74 6.74
CA VAL A 49 -21.52 9.36 8.07
C VAL A 49 -22.89 9.40 8.72
N ILE A 50 -22.92 9.21 10.04
CA ILE A 50 -24.13 9.39 10.83
C ILE A 50 -24.24 10.88 11.13
N SER A 51 -25.32 11.48 10.66
CA SER A 51 -25.72 12.85 10.99
C SER A 51 -27.03 12.83 11.77
N THR A 52 -27.45 13.98 12.26
CA THR A 52 -28.72 14.14 12.94
C THR A 52 -29.59 15.12 12.18
N GLU A 53 -30.85 14.74 11.94
CA GLU A 53 -31.87 15.63 11.39
C GLU A 53 -32.93 15.89 12.46
N THR A 54 -33.45 17.11 12.49
CA THR A 54 -34.56 17.46 13.39
C THR A 54 -35.86 17.36 12.60
N ILE A 55 -36.70 16.40 12.96
CA ILE A 55 -38.03 16.21 12.37
C ILE A 55 -39.03 16.30 13.52
N ASP A 56 -40.00 17.22 13.42
CA ASP A 56 -41.03 17.45 14.43
C ASP A 56 -40.49 17.72 15.85
N GLY A 57 -39.37 18.45 15.95
CA GLY A 57 -38.72 18.76 17.23
C GLY A 57 -37.97 17.59 17.87
N MET A 58 -37.92 16.42 17.22
CA MET A 58 -37.14 15.26 17.65
C MET A 58 -35.88 15.09 16.80
N ILE A 59 -34.76 14.83 17.46
CA ILE A 59 -33.47 14.55 16.82
C ILE A 59 -33.45 13.06 16.42
N LYS A 60 -33.33 12.78 15.12
CA LYS A 60 -33.20 11.42 14.59
C LYS A 60 -31.85 11.23 13.90
N PRO A 61 -31.16 10.10 14.12
CA PRO A 61 -29.95 9.78 13.38
C PRO A 61 -30.31 9.40 11.94
N ILE A 62 -29.57 9.95 10.98
CA ILE A 62 -29.66 9.64 9.56
C ILE A 62 -28.28 9.24 9.04
N ILE A 63 -28.24 8.35 8.04
CA ILE A 63 -27.00 8.00 7.35
C ILE A 63 -26.92 8.87 6.09
N LEU A 64 -25.85 9.65 5.97
CA LEU A 64 -25.60 10.52 4.84
C LEU A 64 -24.32 10.09 4.12
N LYS A 65 -24.35 10.10 2.79
CA LYS A 65 -23.18 9.91 1.95
C LYS A 65 -22.58 11.26 1.61
N LYS A 66 -21.31 11.47 1.96
CA LYS A 66 -20.55 12.66 1.56
C LYS A 66 -19.21 12.23 0.97
N GLN A 67 -18.53 13.12 0.28
CA GLN A 67 -17.16 12.86 -0.16
C GLN A 67 -16.24 12.59 1.03
N LEU A 68 -15.18 11.81 0.82
CA LEU A 68 -14.09 11.64 1.79
C LEU A 68 -13.64 12.99 2.34
N SER A 69 -13.30 13.04 3.62
CA SER A 69 -12.81 14.24 4.27
C SER A 69 -11.54 14.80 3.59
N ALA A 70 -11.28 16.11 3.74
CA ALA A 70 -10.07 16.72 3.18
C ALA A 70 -8.79 16.03 3.68
N LYS A 71 -8.77 15.57 4.93
CA LYS A 71 -7.64 14.84 5.53
C LYS A 71 -7.35 13.55 4.78
N ASP A 72 -8.37 12.77 4.43
CA ASP A 72 -8.19 11.50 3.74
C ASP A 72 -7.74 11.71 2.30
N ARG A 73 -8.26 12.75 1.63
CA ARG A 73 -7.80 13.13 0.28
C ARG A 73 -6.36 13.63 0.28
N ILE A 74 -5.96 14.40 1.29
CA ILE A 74 -4.56 14.82 1.48
C ILE A 74 -3.67 13.59 1.68
N LYS A 75 -4.13 12.59 2.45
CA LYS A 75 -3.36 11.36 2.63
C LYS A 75 -3.20 10.58 1.32
N ALA A 76 -4.24 10.51 0.51
CA ALA A 76 -4.16 9.91 -0.82
C ALA A 76 -3.15 10.66 -1.73
N ALA A 77 -3.16 12.00 -1.70
CA ALA A 77 -2.19 12.83 -2.42
C ALA A 77 -0.75 12.57 -1.96
N GLU A 78 -0.52 12.47 -0.64
CA GLU A 78 0.79 12.19 -0.05
C GLU A 78 1.32 10.82 -0.52
N LEU A 79 0.48 9.77 -0.51
CA LEU A 79 0.90 8.44 -0.93
C LEU A 79 1.22 8.38 -2.44
N LEU A 80 0.41 9.07 -3.27
CA LEU A 80 0.69 9.20 -4.70
C LEU A 80 1.97 10.02 -4.95
N GLY A 81 2.17 11.12 -4.23
CA GLY A 81 3.37 11.95 -4.35
C GLY A 81 4.63 11.21 -3.91
N LYS A 82 4.56 10.37 -2.87
CA LYS A 82 5.65 9.49 -2.45
C LYS A 82 6.03 8.50 -3.55
N ARG A 83 5.04 7.88 -4.21
CA ARG A 83 5.29 6.99 -5.34
C ARG A 83 6.00 7.68 -6.51
N TYR A 84 5.65 8.94 -6.81
CA TYR A 84 6.27 9.73 -7.87
C TYR A 84 7.48 10.54 -7.42
N ALA A 85 7.99 10.29 -6.20
CA ALA A 85 9.13 11.00 -5.62
C ALA A 85 9.00 12.54 -5.65
N LEU A 86 7.78 13.07 -5.48
CA LEU A 86 7.51 14.51 -5.49
C LEU A 86 8.00 15.23 -4.22
N PHE A 87 8.27 14.47 -3.15
CA PHE A 87 8.71 15.01 -1.87
C PHE A 87 10.20 14.73 -1.68
N THR A 88 10.94 15.75 -1.24
CA THR A 88 12.32 15.62 -0.77
C THR A 88 12.35 15.97 0.71
N GLU A 89 12.81 15.04 1.54
CA GLU A 89 13.06 15.31 2.95
C GLU A 89 14.50 15.81 3.09
N LYS A 90 14.65 17.03 3.61
CA LYS A 90 15.96 17.56 3.97
C LYS A 90 16.32 17.05 5.35
N VAL A 91 17.42 16.33 5.45
CA VAL A 91 18.02 15.93 6.72
C VAL A 91 19.26 16.79 6.91
N ASP A 92 19.28 17.58 7.98
CA ASP A 92 20.47 18.33 8.36
C ASP A 92 21.39 17.41 9.17
N LEU A 93 22.54 17.08 8.62
CA LEU A 93 23.54 16.23 9.25
C LEU A 93 24.70 17.11 9.72
N GLU A 94 24.54 17.76 10.86
CA GLU A 94 25.64 18.36 11.64
C GLU A 94 26.43 17.28 12.41
N GLY A 95 26.74 16.18 11.74
CA GLY A 95 27.62 15.15 12.27
C GLY A 95 29.04 15.44 11.81
N ASN A 96 30.00 15.51 12.74
CA ASN A 96 31.42 15.37 12.41
C ASN A 96 31.62 13.94 11.89
N VAL A 97 31.32 13.71 10.60
CA VAL A 97 31.56 12.43 9.91
C VAL A 97 33.08 12.32 9.78
N GLY A 98 33.72 11.94 10.88
CA GLY A 98 35.14 11.66 10.92
C GLY A 98 35.44 10.61 9.86
N VAL A 99 36.41 10.88 9.01
CA VAL A 99 36.87 9.91 8.02
C VAL A 99 37.55 8.77 8.78
N THR A 100 36.91 7.61 8.82
CA THR A 100 37.54 6.38 9.32
C THR A 100 38.32 5.74 8.17
N ILE A 101 39.65 5.85 8.20
CA ILE A 101 40.53 5.08 7.30
C ILE A 101 40.81 3.74 7.99
N ILE A 102 40.35 2.65 7.38
CA ILE A 102 40.67 1.27 7.81
C ILE A 102 41.81 0.79 6.89
N ASP A 103 42.98 0.54 7.46
CA ASP A 103 44.13 -0.02 6.74
C ASP A 103 44.14 -1.55 6.94
N ASP A 104 43.61 -2.28 5.97
CA ASP A 104 43.52 -3.76 5.95
C ASP A 104 44.68 -4.41 5.18
N ILE A 105 45.78 -3.68 4.92
CA ILE A 105 46.98 -4.29 4.34
C ILE A 105 47.70 -5.09 5.44
N GLY A 106 47.62 -6.42 5.35
CA GLY A 106 48.37 -7.34 6.19
C GLY A 106 49.87 -7.01 6.18
N THR A 107 50.48 -6.98 7.36
CA THR A 107 51.92 -6.77 7.51
C THR A 107 52.70 -7.92 6.86
N LEU A 108 53.80 -7.59 6.19
CA LEU A 108 54.70 -8.54 5.51
C LEU A 108 55.42 -9.54 6.46
N GLU A 109 55.00 -9.64 7.73
CA GLU A 109 55.53 -10.59 8.72
C GLU A 109 54.85 -11.97 8.65
N ASP A 110 53.81 -12.14 7.81
CA ASP A 110 53.11 -13.42 7.61
C ASP A 110 53.68 -14.27 6.44
N ALA A 111 54.94 -14.04 6.03
CA ALA A 111 55.62 -14.78 4.94
C ALA A 111 56.78 -15.67 5.42
#